data_AF-A0A1H4W281-F1
#
_entry.id   AF-A0A1H4W281-F1
#
_cell.length_a   1.000
_cell.length_b   1.000
_cell.length_c   1.000
_cell.angle_alpha   90.00
_cell.angle_beta   90.00
_cell.angle_gamma   90.00
#
_symmetry.space_group_name_H-M   'P 1'
#
loop_
_entity.id
_entity.type
_entity.pdbx_description
1 polymer ?
#
loop_
_entity_poly.entity_id
_entity_poly.type
_entity_poly.pdbx_seq_one_letter_code
_entity_poly.pdbx_strand_id
1 'polypeptide(L)'
;MATIQPKVPSSTQVWYNSADGNYRKPRLFGVPVFTILGGYDPVANSAVLYPALRGNWGQVYDLPAPNDAAATKQCWLKVDFGGGASQRIAVAPLRMGSNANKLHINLAQAEQPLAATLQCREAPGDNPVDLASLAITQGLPAMPAPVVVGREERFKALFNEERPKLQAALEAIANQPVLALTGDARLLYDSYAEQTDRLSATAQQVMQRLKSQEERALRLNRWLDAHGAQLVSSDAARTALDALLVTLQFDQRPLLPARQSFTMNNGNCVRAELKEGVWSPYVAAKAQCTGAVDEQWLVDASGRIRSVAQPSKCLTATNDISLSDCDALRDTQAWDFAALPQLKYAERCVDLSQGFLTNGRGKLILYGCTGGANQKWFGFSLNDHALLPLLKSRNLVNFIDYAQRRDTVPSL
;
A
#
# COMPACT_ATOMS: atom_id res chain seq x y z
N MET A 1 37.42 -1.71 29.33
CA MET A 1 36.05 -1.97 28.83
C MET A 1 36.06 -3.31 28.13
N ALA A 2 35.18 -4.25 28.50
CA ALA A 2 35.11 -5.55 27.82
C ALA A 2 34.55 -5.35 26.40
N THR A 3 35.24 -5.88 25.39
CA THR A 3 34.81 -5.82 23.99
C THR A 3 33.55 -6.69 23.82
N ILE A 4 32.37 -6.08 23.65
CA ILE A 4 31.07 -6.77 23.49
C ILE A 4 30.78 -7.11 22.01
N GLN A 5 31.81 -7.33 21.20
CA GLN A 5 31.62 -7.67 19.79
C GLN A 5 31.41 -9.19 19.64
N PRO A 6 30.40 -9.65 18.86
CA PRO A 6 30.21 -11.07 18.63
C PRO A 6 31.43 -11.70 17.93
N LYS A 7 31.70 -12.95 18.26
CA LYS A 7 32.75 -13.74 17.60
C LYS A 7 32.33 -14.11 16.18
N VAL A 8 33.28 -14.10 15.24
CA VAL A 8 33.06 -14.62 13.89
C VAL A 8 33.03 -16.16 13.93
N PRO A 9 32.18 -16.83 13.16
CA PRO A 9 32.16 -18.28 13.12
C PRO A 9 33.36 -18.82 12.33
N SER A 10 33.77 -20.05 12.64
CA SER A 10 34.67 -20.80 11.77
C SER A 10 33.95 -21.10 10.45
N SER A 11 34.57 -20.80 9.32
CA SER A 11 33.98 -21.04 8.00
C SER A 11 35.07 -21.39 6.99
N THR A 12 34.80 -22.41 6.19
CA THR A 12 35.58 -22.71 5.00
C THR A 12 35.12 -21.88 3.81
N GLN A 13 33.88 -21.36 3.81
CA GLN A 13 33.23 -20.67 2.69
C GLN A 13 33.36 -19.14 2.73
N VAL A 14 33.49 -18.56 3.92
CA VAL A 14 33.55 -17.11 4.13
C VAL A 14 34.80 -16.77 4.91
N TRP A 15 35.58 -15.83 4.39
CA TRP A 15 36.73 -15.31 5.12
C TRP A 15 36.35 -13.99 5.79
N TYR A 16 36.20 -14.03 7.12
CA TYR A 16 35.74 -12.88 7.91
C TYR A 16 36.79 -11.78 8.13
N ASN A 17 38.03 -11.99 7.65
CA ASN A 17 39.12 -11.01 7.73
C ASN A 17 39.27 -10.35 9.12
N SER A 18 39.21 -11.19 10.16
CA SER A 18 39.19 -10.78 11.56
C SER A 18 40.48 -11.19 12.26
N ALA A 19 41.23 -10.21 12.76
CA ALA A 19 42.51 -10.45 13.43
C ALA A 19 42.34 -10.88 14.90
N ASP A 20 41.26 -10.43 15.54
CA ASP A 20 40.93 -10.68 16.95
C ASP A 20 39.77 -11.69 17.14
N GLY A 21 39.28 -12.25 16.03
CA GLY A 21 38.18 -13.20 15.98
C GLY A 21 36.80 -12.60 16.22
N ASN A 22 36.65 -11.28 16.22
CA ASN A 22 35.37 -10.59 16.37
C ASN A 22 34.86 -9.99 15.05
N TYR A 23 33.56 -9.80 14.93
CA TYR A 23 32.98 -9.02 13.83
C TYR A 23 33.40 -7.55 13.95
N ARG A 24 33.90 -6.98 12.85
CA ARG A 24 34.31 -5.58 12.82
C ARG A 24 33.11 -4.65 12.87
N LYS A 25 33.20 -3.60 13.68
CA LYS A 25 32.30 -2.46 13.62
C LYS A 25 32.69 -1.58 12.41
N PRO A 26 31.72 -1.00 11.68
CA PRO A 26 32.03 0.04 10.70
C PRO A 26 32.76 1.21 11.35
N ARG A 27 33.80 1.73 10.68
CA ARG A 27 34.43 3.02 11.01
C ARG A 27 33.50 4.17 10.64
N LEU A 28 32.89 4.11 9.46
CA LEU A 28 31.90 5.08 8.98
C LEU A 28 30.55 4.40 8.74
N PHE A 29 29.47 5.08 9.11
CA PHE A 29 28.11 4.58 8.95
C PHE A 29 27.30 5.46 7.99
N GLY A 30 26.66 4.85 6.99
CA GLY A 30 25.70 5.53 6.10
C GLY A 30 26.30 6.64 5.23
N VAL A 31 27.55 6.46 4.78
CA VAL A 31 28.27 7.48 3.98
C VAL A 31 28.23 7.18 2.48
N PRO A 32 28.44 8.18 1.61
CA PRO A 32 28.84 7.98 0.22
C PRO A 32 30.03 7.03 0.06
N VAL A 33 29.85 5.97 -0.73
CA VAL A 33 30.89 4.97 -1.01
C VAL A 33 31.05 4.67 -2.49
N PHE A 34 32.27 4.27 -2.85
CA PHE A 34 32.52 3.42 -4.00
C PHE A 34 32.64 1.98 -3.55
N THR A 35 31.90 1.10 -4.20
CA THR A 35 31.85 -0.32 -3.92
C THR A 35 32.63 -1.06 -4.99
N ILE A 36 33.68 -1.74 -4.56
CA ILE A 36 34.50 -2.61 -5.39
C ILE A 36 33.91 -4.01 -5.32
N LEU A 37 33.45 -4.51 -6.46
CA LEU A 37 32.87 -5.84 -6.62
C LEU A 37 33.73 -6.64 -7.60
N GLY A 38 33.98 -7.91 -7.28
CA GLY A 38 34.72 -8.78 -8.19
C GLY A 38 34.78 -10.23 -7.75
N GLY A 39 35.42 -11.03 -8.58
CA GLY A 39 35.76 -12.41 -8.29
C GLY A 39 37.22 -12.71 -8.63
N TYR A 40 37.85 -13.61 -7.89
CA TYR A 40 39.24 -14.00 -8.12
C TYR A 40 39.51 -15.45 -7.69
N ASP A 41 40.40 -16.10 -8.41
CA ASP A 41 40.91 -17.41 -8.04
C ASP A 41 42.39 -17.30 -7.66
N PRO A 42 42.72 -17.39 -6.36
CA PRO A 42 44.11 -17.30 -5.92
C PRO A 42 44.94 -18.53 -6.33
N VAL A 43 44.34 -19.61 -6.81
CA VAL A 43 45.12 -20.76 -7.31
C VAL A 43 45.53 -20.54 -8.76
N ALA A 44 44.60 -20.11 -9.62
CA ALA A 44 44.87 -19.85 -11.04
C ALA A 44 45.48 -18.47 -11.32
N ASN A 45 45.62 -17.60 -10.32
CA ASN A 45 46.05 -16.20 -10.49
C ASN A 45 45.22 -15.47 -11.56
N SER A 46 43.90 -15.62 -11.49
CA SER A 46 42.96 -14.95 -12.39
C SER A 46 41.91 -14.18 -11.60
N ALA A 47 41.47 -13.04 -12.13
CA ALA A 47 40.47 -12.21 -11.48
C ALA A 47 39.65 -11.37 -12.48
N VAL A 48 38.49 -10.92 -12.01
CA VAL A 48 37.66 -9.90 -12.67
C VAL A 48 37.21 -8.90 -11.61
N LEU A 49 37.44 -7.62 -11.88
CA LEU A 49 36.86 -6.51 -11.13
C LEU A 49 35.84 -5.80 -12.01
N TYR A 50 34.64 -5.57 -11.49
CA TYR A 50 33.62 -4.78 -12.18
C TYR A 50 33.90 -3.28 -11.98
N PRO A 51 33.39 -2.41 -12.88
CA PRO A 51 33.41 -0.96 -12.63
C PRO A 51 32.89 -0.64 -11.23
N ALA A 52 33.54 0.30 -10.54
CA ALA A 52 33.18 0.67 -9.19
C ALA A 52 31.72 1.16 -9.13
N LEU A 53 30.91 0.52 -8.29
CA LEU A 53 29.53 0.96 -8.07
C LEU A 53 29.53 2.12 -7.09
N ARG A 54 28.59 3.05 -7.21
CA ARG A 54 28.51 4.23 -6.35
C ARG A 54 27.20 4.23 -5.59
N GLY A 55 27.26 4.41 -4.27
CA GLY A 55 26.07 4.43 -3.40
C GLY A 55 26.16 5.52 -2.34
N ASN A 56 25.03 6.09 -1.95
CA ASN A 56 24.96 7.20 -0.98
C ASN A 56 24.75 6.75 0.48
N TRP A 57 24.65 5.44 0.72
CA TRP A 57 24.45 4.86 2.04
C TRP A 57 25.23 3.54 2.19
N GLY A 58 26.52 3.65 2.49
CA GLY A 58 27.42 2.52 2.68
C GLY A 58 28.11 2.53 4.04
N GLN A 59 28.54 1.34 4.45
CA GLN A 59 29.38 1.13 5.63
C GLN A 59 30.83 0.94 5.20
N VAL A 60 31.75 1.65 5.86
CA VAL A 60 33.19 1.53 5.62
C VAL A 60 33.85 0.96 6.88
N TYR A 61 34.78 0.03 6.70
CA TYR A 61 35.42 -0.70 7.79
C TYR A 61 36.93 -0.49 7.76
N ASP A 62 37.56 -0.55 8.93
CA ASP A 62 39.01 -0.65 9.01
C ASP A 62 39.42 -2.11 8.78
N LEU A 63 39.75 -2.40 7.51
CA LEU A 63 40.15 -3.72 7.06
C LEU A 63 41.66 -3.90 7.21
N PRO A 64 42.14 -5.08 7.63
CA PRO A 64 43.55 -5.30 7.91
C PRO A 64 44.37 -5.40 6.63
N ALA A 65 45.66 -5.07 6.75
CA ALA A 65 46.66 -5.29 5.72
C ALA A 65 47.03 -6.78 5.61
N PRO A 66 47.55 -7.24 4.46
CA PRO A 66 48.09 -8.59 4.32
C PRO A 66 49.30 -8.81 5.24
N ASN A 67 49.58 -10.06 5.59
CA ASN A 67 50.75 -10.37 6.41
C ASN A 67 52.01 -10.49 5.53
N ASP A 68 52.80 -9.42 5.47
CA ASP A 68 53.98 -9.39 4.61
C ASP A 68 55.08 -10.39 4.99
N ALA A 69 55.10 -10.88 6.24
CA ALA A 69 56.04 -11.90 6.70
C ALA A 69 55.54 -13.34 6.50
N ALA A 70 54.29 -13.55 6.06
CA ALA A 70 53.74 -14.88 5.89
C ALA A 70 54.48 -15.67 4.80
N ALA A 71 54.98 -16.85 5.17
CA ALA A 71 55.62 -17.80 4.26
C ALA A 71 54.65 -18.41 3.24
N THR A 72 53.36 -18.15 3.37
CA THR A 72 52.30 -18.61 2.49
C THR A 72 51.73 -17.47 1.66
N LYS A 73 51.08 -17.83 0.56
CA LYS A 73 50.45 -16.88 -0.37
C LYS A 73 49.64 -15.82 0.37
N GLN A 74 49.76 -14.57 -0.07
CA GLN A 74 48.98 -13.44 0.40
C GLN A 74 48.30 -12.76 -0.79
N CYS A 75 47.04 -12.36 -0.64
CA CYS A 75 46.32 -11.59 -1.63
C CYS A 75 45.73 -10.35 -0.99
N TRP A 76 45.69 -9.23 -1.72
CA TRP A 76 45.13 -7.97 -1.23
C TRP A 76 44.61 -7.11 -2.37
N LEU A 77 43.63 -6.26 -2.06
CA LEU A 77 43.25 -5.14 -2.90
C LEU A 77 44.12 -3.94 -2.50
N LYS A 78 45.00 -3.49 -3.41
CA LYS A 78 45.71 -2.22 -3.28
C LYS A 78 44.80 -1.11 -3.80
N VAL A 79 44.57 -0.09 -2.98
CA VAL A 79 43.77 1.09 -3.34
C VAL A 79 44.66 2.31 -3.30
N ASP A 80 44.70 3.04 -4.41
CA ASP A 80 45.40 4.31 -4.53
C ASP A 80 44.41 5.46 -4.36
N PHE A 81 44.75 6.45 -3.53
CA PHE A 81 43.88 7.58 -3.17
C PHE A 81 44.46 8.92 -3.66
N GLY A 82 43.59 9.94 -3.70
CA GLY A 82 44.00 11.33 -3.90
C GLY A 82 45.07 11.77 -2.91
N GLY A 83 46.03 12.57 -3.36
CA GLY A 83 47.15 13.03 -2.52
C GLY A 83 48.29 12.02 -2.36
N GLY A 84 48.27 10.90 -3.08
CA GLY A 84 49.38 9.93 -3.14
C GLY A 84 49.38 8.86 -2.05
N ALA A 85 48.35 8.82 -1.21
CA ALA A 85 48.19 7.75 -0.21
C ALA A 85 47.78 6.43 -0.88
N SER A 86 48.18 5.30 -0.29
CA SER A 86 47.77 3.96 -0.72
C SER A 86 47.46 3.06 0.48
N GLN A 87 46.48 2.18 0.33
CA GLN A 87 46.12 1.17 1.32
C GLN A 87 46.13 -0.22 0.70
N ARG A 88 46.62 -1.22 1.44
CA ARG A 88 46.49 -2.63 1.08
C ARG A 88 45.46 -3.28 2.00
N ILE A 89 44.40 -3.83 1.42
CA ILE A 89 43.31 -4.49 2.12
C ILE A 89 43.43 -5.98 1.86
N ALA A 90 43.73 -6.77 2.88
CA ALA A 90 43.86 -8.21 2.74
C ALA A 90 42.54 -8.82 2.21
N VAL A 91 42.66 -9.78 1.29
CA VAL A 91 41.58 -10.67 0.85
C VAL A 91 42.02 -12.13 1.08
N ALA A 92 41.09 -13.08 1.02
CA ALA A 92 41.40 -14.47 1.32
C ALA A 92 42.53 -14.99 0.40
N PRO A 93 43.64 -15.49 0.97
CA PRO A 93 44.78 -15.97 0.18
C PRO A 93 44.53 -17.35 -0.44
N LEU A 94 43.50 -18.05 0.02
CA LEU A 94 43.10 -19.39 -0.42
C LEU A 94 41.70 -19.35 -1.00
N ARG A 95 41.36 -20.35 -1.82
CA ARG A 95 40.00 -20.52 -2.34
C ARG A 95 39.08 -20.98 -1.20
N MET A 96 38.05 -20.20 -0.90
CA MET A 96 37.07 -20.50 0.16
C MET A 96 35.96 -21.46 -0.34
N GLY A 97 35.81 -21.62 -1.65
CA GLY A 97 34.83 -22.52 -2.25
C GLY A 97 35.42 -23.39 -3.36
N SER A 98 34.59 -23.89 -4.25
CA SER A 98 35.04 -24.78 -5.34
C SER A 98 35.72 -24.04 -6.50
N ASN A 99 35.25 -22.83 -6.86
CA ASN A 99 35.66 -22.19 -8.14
C ASN A 99 36.51 -20.92 -7.94
N ALA A 100 35.95 -19.88 -7.32
CA ALA A 100 36.60 -18.60 -7.13
C ALA A 100 36.04 -17.90 -5.87
N ASN A 101 36.81 -16.99 -5.31
CA ASN A 101 36.40 -16.11 -4.23
C ASN A 101 35.66 -14.90 -4.79
N LYS A 102 34.72 -14.36 -4.00
CA LYS A 102 34.04 -13.09 -4.28
C LYS A 102 34.55 -12.03 -3.32
N LEU A 103 34.68 -10.79 -3.79
CA LEU A 103 35.02 -9.65 -2.95
C LEU A 103 33.99 -8.53 -3.11
N HIS A 104 33.68 -7.88 -2.00
CA HIS A 104 32.78 -6.75 -1.90
C HIS A 104 33.33 -5.79 -0.85
N ILE A 105 33.91 -4.68 -1.28
CA ILE A 105 34.60 -3.71 -0.40
C ILE A 105 34.07 -2.31 -0.68
N ASN A 106 33.61 -1.64 0.37
CA ASN A 106 33.22 -0.24 0.32
C ASN A 106 34.40 0.66 0.70
N LEU A 107 34.66 1.66 -0.14
CA LEU A 107 35.64 2.72 0.07
C LEU A 107 34.89 4.04 0.24
N ALA A 108 35.26 4.86 1.21
CA ALA A 108 34.59 6.14 1.41
C ALA A 108 34.86 7.06 0.22
N GLN A 109 33.82 7.62 -0.40
CA GLN A 109 34.02 8.56 -1.51
C GLN A 109 34.82 9.79 -1.07
N ALA A 110 34.65 10.23 0.18
CA ALA A 110 35.35 11.38 0.76
C ALA A 110 36.88 11.17 0.83
N GLU A 111 37.35 9.93 0.83
CA GLU A 111 38.78 9.58 0.83
C GLU A 111 39.38 9.63 -0.59
N GLN A 112 38.56 9.90 -1.62
CA GLN A 112 38.97 10.05 -3.01
C GLN A 112 39.76 8.83 -3.56
N PRO A 113 39.21 7.61 -3.54
CA PRO A 113 39.88 6.46 -4.12
C PRO A 113 39.94 6.63 -5.65
N LEU A 114 41.13 6.49 -6.24
CA LEU A 114 41.42 6.73 -7.66
C LEU A 114 41.49 5.45 -8.47
N ALA A 115 42.05 4.39 -7.90
CA ALA A 115 42.22 3.10 -8.55
C ALA A 115 42.27 1.97 -7.53
N ALA A 116 41.92 0.77 -7.96
CA ALA A 116 42.07 -0.44 -7.17
C ALA A 116 42.69 -1.56 -8.02
N THR A 117 43.72 -2.21 -7.48
CA THR A 117 44.42 -3.32 -8.11
C THR A 117 44.39 -4.52 -7.17
N LEU A 118 43.87 -5.65 -7.63
CA LEU A 118 43.91 -6.91 -6.91
C LEU A 118 45.24 -7.60 -7.19
N GLN A 119 45.99 -7.90 -6.13
CA GLN A 119 47.34 -8.46 -6.21
C GLN A 119 47.46 -9.72 -5.35
N CYS A 120 48.32 -10.64 -5.76
CA CYS A 120 48.75 -11.77 -4.93
C CYS A 120 50.27 -11.93 -4.96
N ARG A 121 50.83 -12.48 -3.88
CA ARG A 121 52.24 -12.81 -3.73
C ARG A 121 52.38 -14.20 -3.14
N GLU A 122 53.24 -15.05 -3.71
CA GLU A 122 53.39 -16.45 -3.30
C GLU A 122 54.16 -16.60 -1.97
N ALA A 123 55.35 -16.00 -1.86
CA ALA A 123 56.18 -16.06 -0.67
C ALA A 123 56.78 -14.69 -0.30
N PRO A 124 57.32 -14.52 0.93
CA PRO A 124 58.04 -13.32 1.32
C PRO A 124 59.22 -13.05 0.39
N GLY A 125 59.34 -11.81 -0.08
CA GLY A 125 60.40 -11.39 -1.01
C GLY A 125 60.03 -11.49 -2.49
N ASP A 126 58.96 -12.21 -2.84
CA ASP A 126 58.47 -12.24 -4.22
C ASP A 126 57.82 -10.91 -4.63
N ASN A 127 57.96 -10.57 -5.90
CA ASN A 127 57.22 -9.47 -6.50
C ASN A 127 55.72 -9.83 -6.58
N PRO A 128 54.80 -8.96 -6.12
CA PRO A 128 53.36 -9.19 -6.28
C PRO A 128 52.96 -9.27 -7.77
N VAL A 129 52.02 -10.15 -8.07
CA VAL A 129 51.39 -10.28 -9.39
C VAL A 129 50.06 -9.56 -9.36
N ASP A 130 49.85 -8.66 -10.33
CA ASP A 130 48.57 -7.99 -10.57
C ASP A 130 47.61 -8.96 -11.26
N LEU A 131 46.45 -9.21 -10.64
CA LEU A 131 45.43 -10.11 -11.18
C LEU A 131 44.36 -9.35 -11.98
N ALA A 132 43.97 -8.17 -11.51
CA ALA A 132 43.00 -7.29 -12.16
C ALA A 132 43.09 -5.87 -11.57
N SER A 133 42.77 -4.87 -12.39
CA SER A 133 42.79 -3.46 -11.98
C SER A 133 41.56 -2.73 -12.49
N LEU A 134 41.14 -1.69 -11.77
CA LEU A 134 40.11 -0.77 -12.22
C LEU A 134 40.47 0.67 -11.84
N ALA A 135 40.10 1.61 -12.71
CA ALA A 135 40.12 3.03 -12.40
C ALA A 135 38.76 3.46 -11.83
N ILE A 136 38.77 4.31 -10.82
CA ILE A 136 37.57 4.86 -10.18
C ILE A 136 37.38 6.28 -10.68
N THR A 137 36.23 6.52 -11.32
CA THR A 137 35.92 7.82 -11.92
C THR A 137 35.78 8.91 -10.85
N GLN A 138 36.50 10.01 -11.04
CA GLN A 138 36.47 11.19 -10.17
C GLN A 138 35.55 12.28 -10.73
N GLY A 139 35.31 13.33 -9.94
CA GLY A 139 34.56 14.51 -10.39
C GLY A 139 33.07 14.25 -10.66
N LEU A 140 32.53 13.17 -10.11
CA LEU A 140 31.12 12.82 -10.27
C LEU A 140 30.22 13.82 -9.50
N PRO A 141 28.99 14.10 -9.98
CA PRO A 141 28.04 14.97 -9.29
C PRO A 141 27.81 14.55 -7.83
N ALA A 142 27.50 15.51 -6.95
CA ALA A 142 27.14 15.21 -5.57
C ALA A 142 25.95 14.22 -5.54
N MET A 143 26.04 13.19 -4.68
CA MET A 143 24.91 12.27 -4.52
C MET A 143 23.80 12.92 -3.70
N PRO A 144 22.53 12.66 -4.02
CA PRO A 144 21.43 13.02 -3.15
C PRO A 144 21.64 12.45 -1.75
N ALA A 145 21.20 13.19 -0.74
CA ALA A 145 21.18 12.69 0.62
C ALA A 145 20.35 11.39 0.69
N PRO A 146 20.74 10.43 1.53
CA PRO A 146 19.99 9.19 1.74
C PRO A 146 18.59 9.48 2.30
N VAL A 147 17.60 8.70 1.88
CA VAL A 147 16.26 8.74 2.47
C VAL A 147 16.31 7.98 3.79
N VAL A 148 16.21 8.70 4.91
CA VAL A 148 16.16 8.10 6.25
C VAL A 148 14.70 7.87 6.65
N VAL A 149 14.28 6.61 6.64
CA VAL A 149 12.97 6.18 7.12
C VAL A 149 13.14 5.62 8.53
N GLY A 150 12.70 6.37 9.54
CA GLY A 150 12.85 5.95 10.93
C GLY A 150 11.92 6.68 11.89
N ARG A 151 11.59 6.00 13.00
CA ARG A 151 10.74 6.53 14.07
C ARG A 151 11.38 7.74 14.75
N GLU A 152 12.70 7.76 14.91
CA GLU A 152 13.46 8.87 15.49
C GLU A 152 13.30 10.16 14.66
N GLU A 153 13.23 10.01 13.33
CA GLU A 153 12.95 11.09 12.39
C GLU A 153 11.45 11.31 12.13
N ARG A 154 10.58 10.67 12.92
CA ARG A 154 9.11 10.71 12.80
C ARG A 154 8.59 10.42 11.39
N PHE A 155 9.31 9.57 10.65
CA PHE A 155 8.98 9.26 9.25
C PHE A 155 8.86 10.51 8.35
N LYS A 156 9.49 11.64 8.70
CA LYS A 156 9.34 12.93 7.99
C LYS A 156 9.64 12.82 6.50
N ALA A 157 10.66 12.04 6.12
CA ALA A 157 11.02 11.85 4.72
C ALA A 157 9.91 11.12 3.95
N LEU A 158 9.33 10.07 4.55
CA LEU A 158 8.20 9.34 4.00
C LEU A 158 6.95 10.24 3.92
N PHE A 159 6.64 10.97 4.99
CA PHE A 159 5.53 11.92 4.97
C PHE A 159 5.72 13.01 3.91
N ASN A 160 6.92 13.54 3.71
CA ASN A 160 7.16 14.55 2.68
C ASN A 160 6.86 14.01 1.27
N GLU A 161 7.10 12.72 1.03
CA GLU A 161 6.78 12.02 -0.22
C GLU A 161 5.29 11.71 -0.36
N GLU A 162 4.62 11.32 0.73
CA GLU A 162 3.22 10.89 0.71
C GLU A 162 2.22 12.04 0.90
N ARG A 163 2.63 13.13 1.54
CA ARG A 163 1.80 14.32 1.82
C ARG A 163 1.11 14.86 0.57
N PRO A 164 1.78 15.04 -0.60
CA PRO A 164 1.10 15.53 -1.80
C PRO A 164 -0.06 14.62 -2.24
N LYS A 165 0.09 13.30 -2.06
CA LYS A 165 -0.95 12.31 -2.41
C LYS A 165 -2.15 12.42 -1.46
N LEU A 166 -1.89 12.49 -0.15
CA LEU A 166 -2.94 12.69 0.85
C LEU A 166 -3.67 14.03 0.61
N GLN A 167 -2.93 15.11 0.38
CA GLN A 167 -3.50 16.42 0.14
C GLN A 167 -4.41 16.42 -1.10
N ALA A 168 -3.94 15.89 -2.23
CA ALA A 168 -4.72 15.80 -3.45
C ALA A 168 -6.02 14.99 -3.25
N ALA A 169 -5.94 13.87 -2.51
CA ALA A 169 -7.12 13.05 -2.23
C ALA A 169 -8.14 13.75 -1.33
N LEU A 170 -7.69 14.48 -0.31
CA LEU A 170 -8.56 15.29 0.56
C LEU A 170 -9.22 16.43 -0.22
N GLU A 171 -8.44 17.15 -1.04
CA GLU A 171 -8.95 18.25 -1.85
C GLU A 171 -9.98 17.79 -2.89
N ALA A 172 -9.80 16.59 -3.47
CA ALA A 172 -10.73 16.01 -4.44
C ALA A 172 -12.13 15.77 -3.87
N ILE A 173 -12.24 15.49 -2.56
CA ILE A 173 -13.52 15.26 -1.88
C ILE A 173 -14.04 16.50 -1.15
N ALA A 174 -13.35 17.64 -1.22
CA ALA A 174 -13.65 18.81 -0.39
C ALA A 174 -15.10 19.31 -0.54
N ASN A 175 -15.65 19.23 -1.75
CA ASN A 175 -17.00 19.70 -2.07
C ASN A 175 -18.07 18.61 -1.94
N GLN A 176 -17.71 17.40 -1.49
CA GLN A 176 -18.68 16.34 -1.31
C GLN A 176 -19.51 16.58 -0.02
N PRO A 177 -20.83 16.31 -0.05
CA PRO A 177 -21.70 16.46 1.11
C PRO A 177 -21.37 15.43 2.20
N VAL A 178 -21.06 14.21 1.78
CA VAL A 178 -20.60 13.11 2.63
C VAL A 178 -19.18 12.76 2.19
N LEU A 179 -18.25 12.80 3.13
CA LEU A 179 -16.84 12.59 2.84
C LEU A 179 -16.51 11.11 2.95
N ALA A 180 -15.94 10.52 1.90
CA ALA A 180 -15.48 9.14 1.91
C ALA A 180 -14.08 9.06 1.31
N LEU A 181 -13.17 8.40 2.02
CA LEU A 181 -11.85 8.02 1.52
C LEU A 181 -11.80 6.50 1.38
N THR A 182 -11.15 6.04 0.32
CA THR A 182 -10.93 4.63 0.00
C THR A 182 -9.46 4.39 -0.35
N GLY A 183 -9.02 3.14 -0.31
CA GLY A 183 -7.69 2.71 -0.73
C GLY A 183 -6.56 3.43 -0.04
N ASP A 184 -5.54 3.76 -0.83
CA ASP A 184 -4.34 4.45 -0.36
C ASP A 184 -4.69 5.78 0.32
N ALA A 185 -5.71 6.50 -0.15
CA ALA A 185 -6.11 7.76 0.46
C ALA A 185 -6.64 7.56 1.89
N ARG A 186 -7.39 6.47 2.13
CA ARG A 186 -7.85 6.10 3.47
C ARG A 186 -6.68 5.73 4.38
N LEU A 187 -5.77 4.89 3.88
CA LEU A 187 -4.58 4.48 4.62
C LEU A 187 -3.70 5.69 5.02
N LEU A 188 -3.50 6.63 4.10
CA LEU A 188 -2.73 7.84 4.35
C LEU A 188 -3.41 8.74 5.39
N TYR A 189 -4.74 8.89 5.31
CA TYR A 189 -5.50 9.61 6.33
C TYR A 189 -5.34 8.97 7.72
N ASP A 190 -5.51 7.66 7.83
CA ASP A 190 -5.37 6.94 9.11
C ASP A 190 -3.92 7.02 9.64
N SER A 191 -2.92 7.02 8.76
CA SER A 191 -1.49 7.10 9.11
C SER A 191 -1.06 8.49 9.58
N TYR A 192 -1.69 9.54 9.06
CA TYR A 192 -1.28 10.94 9.26
C TYR A 192 -2.36 11.81 9.88
N ALA A 193 -3.36 11.20 10.53
CA ALA A 193 -4.50 11.87 11.15
C ALA A 193 -4.10 13.03 12.09
N GLU A 194 -2.93 12.92 12.72
CA GLU A 194 -2.41 13.90 13.68
C GLU A 194 -1.45 14.94 13.06
N GLN A 195 -1.06 14.81 11.79
CA GLN A 195 -0.11 15.70 11.10
C GLN A 195 -0.81 16.73 10.20
N THR A 196 -1.86 17.35 10.73
CA THR A 196 -2.74 18.27 9.97
C THR A 196 -2.06 19.59 9.61
N ASP A 197 -1.18 20.10 10.48
CA ASP A 197 -0.49 21.38 10.35
C ASP A 197 0.41 21.49 9.11
N ARG A 198 0.76 20.35 8.51
CA ARG A 198 1.65 20.27 7.35
C ARG A 198 0.92 20.12 6.01
N LEU A 199 -0.41 20.14 6.01
CA LEU A 199 -1.28 20.07 4.82
C LEU A 199 -1.76 21.47 4.39
N SER A 200 -2.32 21.60 3.18
CA SER A 200 -3.00 22.82 2.75
C SER A 200 -4.20 23.17 3.64
N ALA A 201 -4.63 24.43 3.63
CA ALA A 201 -5.79 24.89 4.38
C ALA A 201 -7.08 24.12 4.01
N THR A 202 -7.28 23.84 2.72
CA THR A 202 -8.43 23.04 2.24
C THR A 202 -8.35 21.62 2.78
N ALA A 203 -7.20 20.95 2.66
CA ALA A 203 -7.04 19.60 3.17
C ALA A 203 -7.21 19.51 4.69
N GLN A 204 -6.75 20.50 5.45
CA GLN A 204 -6.99 20.61 6.89
C GLN A 204 -8.48 20.67 7.23
N GLN A 205 -9.26 21.50 6.51
CA GLN A 205 -10.71 21.60 6.70
C GLN A 205 -11.41 20.27 6.38
N VAL A 206 -11.00 19.58 5.31
CA VAL A 206 -11.55 18.27 4.95
C VAL A 206 -11.25 17.23 6.02
N MET A 207 -10.02 17.19 6.56
CA MET A 207 -9.68 16.29 7.67
C MET A 207 -10.53 16.54 8.92
N GLN A 208 -10.74 17.80 9.28
CA GLN A 208 -11.61 18.14 10.42
C GLN A 208 -13.05 17.67 10.19
N ARG A 209 -13.58 17.86 8.98
CA ARG A 209 -14.91 17.38 8.61
C ARG A 209 -15.01 15.86 8.64
N LEU A 210 -14.01 15.15 8.11
CA LEU A 210 -13.92 13.68 8.17
C LEU A 210 -13.95 13.19 9.62
N LYS A 211 -13.09 13.74 10.47
CA LYS A 211 -13.03 13.37 11.89
C LYS A 211 -14.37 13.61 12.61
N SER A 212 -14.97 14.78 12.40
CA SER A 212 -16.29 15.09 12.96
C SER A 212 -17.39 14.14 12.45
N GLN A 213 -17.36 13.77 11.16
CA GLN A 213 -18.28 12.80 10.60
C GLN A 213 -18.11 11.41 11.24
N GLU A 214 -16.87 10.95 11.40
CA GLU A 214 -16.54 9.66 12.03
C GLU A 214 -16.95 9.62 13.51
N GLU A 215 -16.74 10.70 14.26
CA GLU A 215 -17.15 10.82 15.67
C GLU A 215 -18.68 10.76 15.83
N ARG A 216 -19.42 11.49 14.98
CA ARG A 216 -20.89 11.47 14.98
C ARG A 216 -21.43 10.09 14.59
N ALA A 217 -20.84 9.46 13.57
CA ALA A 217 -21.18 8.10 13.16
C ALA A 217 -20.91 7.09 14.29
N LEU A 218 -19.78 7.19 14.99
CA LEU A 218 -19.46 6.34 16.13
C LEU A 218 -20.52 6.46 17.24
N ARG A 219 -20.94 7.69 17.56
CA ARG A 219 -21.97 7.95 18.58
C ARG A 219 -23.33 7.37 18.18
N LEU A 220 -23.76 7.55 16.94
CA LEU A 220 -24.99 6.93 16.42
C LEU A 220 -24.94 5.41 16.51
N ASN A 221 -23.86 4.80 16.03
CA ASN A 221 -23.72 3.35 16.04
C ASN A 221 -23.68 2.76 17.45
N ARG A 222 -23.02 3.43 18.41
CA ARG A 222 -23.03 3.00 19.81
C ARG A 222 -24.43 3.04 20.42
N TRP A 223 -25.22 4.06 20.09
CA TRP A 223 -26.61 4.15 20.55
C TRP A 223 -27.46 3.04 19.95
N LEU A 224 -27.33 2.79 18.63
CA LEU A 224 -28.06 1.71 17.94
C LEU A 224 -27.63 0.32 18.44
N ASP A 225 -26.36 0.12 18.77
CA ASP A 225 -25.87 -1.12 19.37
C ASP A 225 -26.58 -1.40 20.71
N ALA A 226 -26.88 -0.37 21.51
CA ALA A 226 -27.52 -0.50 22.82
C ALA A 226 -29.06 -0.53 22.78
N HIS A 227 -29.68 0.23 21.87
CA HIS A 227 -31.12 0.51 21.88
C HIS A 227 -31.84 0.10 20.59
N GLY A 228 -31.12 -0.28 19.53
CA GLY A 228 -31.67 -0.49 18.20
C GLY A 228 -32.77 -1.55 18.13
N ALA A 229 -32.68 -2.61 18.94
CA ALA A 229 -33.72 -3.65 19.01
C ALA A 229 -35.06 -3.13 19.56
N GLN A 230 -35.05 -2.04 20.33
CA GLN A 230 -36.27 -1.45 20.92
C GLN A 230 -37.04 -0.57 19.92
N LEU A 231 -36.44 -0.20 18.79
CA LEU A 231 -37.06 0.66 17.79
C LEU A 231 -38.34 0.08 17.18
N VAL A 232 -38.46 -1.25 17.17
CA VAL A 232 -39.63 -1.95 16.64
C VAL A 232 -40.85 -1.75 17.54
N SER A 233 -40.67 -1.73 18.87
CA SER A 233 -41.75 -1.82 19.86
C SER A 233 -41.90 -0.61 20.80
N SER A 234 -40.97 0.35 20.82
CA SER A 234 -40.96 1.47 21.78
C SER A 234 -40.98 2.84 21.12
N ASP A 235 -42.06 3.61 21.32
CA ASP A 235 -42.14 5.01 20.89
C ASP A 235 -41.14 5.91 21.61
N ALA A 236 -40.84 5.62 22.87
CA ALA A 236 -39.81 6.34 23.62
C ALA A 236 -38.42 6.14 23.00
N ALA A 237 -38.10 4.92 22.55
CA ALA A 237 -36.84 4.65 21.84
C ALA A 237 -36.78 5.37 20.49
N ARG A 238 -37.89 5.39 19.72
CA ARG A 238 -37.99 6.12 18.45
C ARG A 238 -37.80 7.63 18.65
N THR A 239 -38.48 8.21 19.64
CA THR A 239 -38.37 9.63 20.00
C THR A 239 -36.95 9.99 20.45
N ALA A 240 -36.31 9.11 21.23
CA ALA A 240 -34.91 9.31 21.63
C ALA A 240 -33.95 9.25 20.44
N LEU A 241 -34.19 8.35 19.47
CA LEU A 241 -33.41 8.31 18.23
C LEU A 241 -33.62 9.56 17.38
N ASP A 242 -34.85 10.07 17.26
CA ASP A 242 -35.12 11.33 16.56
C ASP A 242 -34.31 12.49 17.14
N ALA A 243 -34.34 12.65 18.47
CA ALA A 243 -33.57 13.69 19.16
C ALA A 243 -32.05 13.51 18.99
N LEU A 244 -31.57 12.26 18.98
CA LEU A 244 -30.17 11.96 18.71
C LEU A 244 -29.77 12.31 17.28
N LEU A 245 -30.59 11.97 16.28
CA LEU A 245 -30.31 12.29 14.88
C LEU A 245 -30.20 13.79 14.64
N VAL A 246 -31.07 14.60 15.26
CA VAL A 246 -30.94 16.08 15.24
C VAL A 246 -29.64 16.53 15.89
N THR A 247 -29.32 15.99 17.08
CA THR A 247 -28.06 16.32 17.80
C THR A 247 -26.81 15.98 16.97
N LEU A 248 -26.86 14.88 16.21
CA LEU A 248 -25.77 14.42 15.35
C LEU A 248 -25.84 15.01 13.93
N GLN A 249 -26.84 15.86 13.63
CA GLN A 249 -27.08 16.42 12.30
C GLN A 249 -27.15 15.32 11.21
N PHE A 250 -27.88 14.25 11.52
CA PHE A 250 -28.25 13.16 10.62
C PHE A 250 -29.77 13.10 10.45
N ASP A 251 -30.41 14.26 10.36
CA ASP A 251 -31.86 14.45 10.34
C ASP A 251 -32.44 14.81 8.96
N GLN A 252 -31.65 14.58 7.89
CA GLN A 252 -32.10 14.70 6.50
C GLN A 252 -33.40 13.91 6.26
N ARG A 253 -34.31 14.47 5.44
CA ARG A 253 -35.55 13.81 5.03
C ARG A 253 -35.58 13.60 3.51
N PRO A 254 -35.82 12.36 3.03
CA PRO A 254 -35.93 11.11 3.80
C PRO A 254 -34.62 10.75 4.51
N LEU A 255 -34.67 9.89 5.53
CA LEU A 255 -33.44 9.48 6.25
C LEU A 255 -32.52 8.59 5.40
N LEU A 256 -33.11 7.86 4.47
CA LEU A 256 -32.41 6.97 3.55
C LEU A 256 -32.69 7.38 2.11
N PRO A 257 -31.74 7.17 1.19
CA PRO A 257 -31.97 7.48 -0.20
C PRO A 257 -33.08 6.60 -0.79
N ALA A 258 -33.68 7.10 -1.86
CA ALA A 258 -34.67 6.35 -2.61
C ALA A 258 -34.08 5.03 -3.14
N ARG A 259 -34.92 4.00 -3.22
CA ARG A 259 -34.56 2.73 -3.84
C ARG A 259 -34.40 2.94 -5.34
N GLN A 260 -33.32 2.41 -5.89
CA GLN A 260 -32.92 2.62 -7.28
C GLN A 260 -32.97 1.30 -8.06
N SER A 261 -33.05 1.41 -9.39
CA SER A 261 -33.06 0.26 -10.29
C SER A 261 -31.66 0.07 -10.89
N PHE A 262 -31.28 -1.16 -11.20
CA PHE A 262 -29.99 -1.44 -11.84
C PHE A 262 -30.26 -2.17 -13.14
N THR A 263 -30.35 -1.42 -14.24
CA THR A 263 -30.93 -1.90 -15.49
C THR A 263 -30.05 -1.67 -16.70
N MET A 264 -30.28 -2.43 -17.76
CA MET A 264 -29.75 -2.21 -19.09
C MET A 264 -30.78 -1.47 -19.95
N ASN A 265 -30.34 -0.87 -21.06
CA ASN A 265 -31.23 -0.13 -21.98
C ASN A 265 -32.38 -0.99 -22.56
N ASN A 266 -32.20 -2.30 -22.66
CA ASN A 266 -33.24 -3.23 -23.12
C ASN A 266 -34.23 -3.65 -22.01
N GLY A 267 -34.10 -3.10 -20.80
CA GLY A 267 -34.95 -3.37 -19.64
C GLY A 267 -34.57 -4.59 -18.82
N ASN A 268 -33.49 -5.31 -19.16
CA ASN A 268 -32.94 -6.33 -18.26
C ASN A 268 -32.47 -5.68 -16.95
N CYS A 269 -32.58 -6.37 -15.83
CA CYS A 269 -32.25 -5.84 -14.50
C CYS A 269 -31.28 -6.74 -13.74
N VAL A 270 -30.50 -6.16 -12.84
CA VAL A 270 -29.68 -6.89 -11.88
C VAL A 270 -30.55 -7.23 -10.66
N ARG A 271 -30.63 -8.53 -10.36
CA ARG A 271 -31.34 -9.09 -9.21
C ARG A 271 -30.38 -9.76 -8.24
N ALA A 272 -30.75 -9.80 -6.96
CA ALA A 272 -30.06 -10.54 -5.91
C ALA A 272 -30.86 -11.79 -5.56
N GLU A 273 -30.18 -12.92 -5.39
CA GLU A 273 -30.79 -14.17 -4.94
C GLU A 273 -29.92 -14.90 -3.94
N LEU A 274 -30.54 -15.77 -3.14
CA LEU A 274 -29.85 -16.74 -2.31
C LEU A 274 -29.74 -18.05 -3.08
N LYS A 275 -28.52 -18.42 -3.48
CA LYS A 275 -28.23 -19.69 -4.15
C LYS A 275 -27.27 -20.51 -3.30
N GLU A 276 -27.68 -21.73 -2.93
CA GLU A 276 -26.84 -22.65 -2.13
C GLU A 276 -26.29 -22.01 -0.84
N GLY A 277 -27.10 -21.17 -0.19
CA GLY A 277 -26.71 -20.46 1.03
C GLY A 277 -25.86 -19.20 0.81
N VAL A 278 -25.53 -18.84 -0.44
CA VAL A 278 -24.73 -17.67 -0.79
C VAL A 278 -25.55 -16.66 -1.58
N TRP A 279 -25.58 -15.41 -1.10
CA TRP A 279 -26.21 -14.32 -1.85
C TRP A 279 -25.37 -13.95 -3.08
N SER A 280 -26.01 -13.86 -4.24
CA SER A 280 -25.33 -13.57 -5.51
C SER A 280 -26.17 -12.65 -6.41
N PRO A 281 -25.52 -11.77 -7.19
CA PRO A 281 -26.20 -10.98 -8.21
C PRO A 281 -26.31 -11.78 -9.52
N TYR A 282 -27.36 -11.52 -10.30
CA TYR A 282 -27.49 -12.01 -11.67
C TYR A 282 -28.28 -11.02 -12.52
N VAL A 283 -28.18 -11.16 -13.84
CA VAL A 283 -28.96 -10.35 -14.79
C VAL A 283 -30.20 -11.13 -15.21
N ALA A 284 -31.37 -10.56 -14.99
CA ALA A 284 -32.66 -11.13 -15.36
C ALA A 284 -33.20 -10.47 -16.63
N ALA A 285 -33.99 -11.22 -17.40
CA ALA A 285 -34.69 -10.67 -18.55
C ALA A 285 -35.73 -9.64 -18.14
N LYS A 286 -35.98 -8.64 -18.97
CA LYS A 286 -37.00 -7.58 -18.74
C LYS A 286 -38.34 -8.11 -18.22
N ALA A 287 -38.83 -9.25 -18.74
CA ALA A 287 -40.11 -9.83 -18.32
C ALA A 287 -40.14 -10.23 -16.82
N GLN A 288 -38.98 -10.41 -16.21
CA GLN A 288 -38.82 -10.72 -14.79
C GLN A 288 -38.59 -9.45 -13.95
N CYS A 289 -38.44 -8.28 -14.56
CA CYS A 289 -38.11 -7.03 -13.86
C CYS A 289 -39.40 -6.24 -13.60
N THR A 290 -39.96 -6.38 -12.39
CA THR A 290 -41.31 -5.90 -12.01
C THR A 290 -41.31 -4.81 -10.93
N GLY A 291 -40.13 -4.41 -10.45
CA GLY A 291 -39.94 -3.52 -9.29
C GLY A 291 -39.92 -4.25 -7.94
N ALA A 292 -39.62 -5.56 -7.92
CA ALA A 292 -39.53 -6.36 -6.71
C ALA A 292 -38.37 -5.93 -5.79
N VAL A 293 -38.42 -6.29 -4.51
CA VAL A 293 -37.38 -5.89 -3.54
C VAL A 293 -35.99 -6.44 -3.87
N ASP A 294 -35.91 -7.56 -4.58
CA ASP A 294 -34.66 -8.23 -4.93
C ASP A 294 -34.02 -7.70 -6.22
N GLU A 295 -34.68 -6.79 -6.94
CA GLU A 295 -34.09 -6.02 -8.05
C GLU A 295 -33.85 -4.54 -7.72
N GLN A 296 -34.15 -4.16 -6.47
CA GLN A 296 -33.96 -2.81 -5.96
C GLN A 296 -32.64 -2.68 -5.18
N TRP A 297 -32.00 -1.53 -5.36
CA TRP A 297 -30.68 -1.25 -4.82
C TRP A 297 -30.66 0.09 -4.07
N LEU A 298 -29.88 0.14 -2.99
CA LEU A 298 -29.54 1.38 -2.30
C LEU A 298 -28.08 1.69 -2.62
N VAL A 299 -27.87 2.75 -3.37
CA VAL A 299 -26.53 3.33 -3.54
C VAL A 299 -26.25 4.21 -2.33
N ASP A 300 -25.01 4.46 -1.98
CA ASP A 300 -24.64 5.49 -1.01
C ASP A 300 -23.57 6.44 -1.58
N ALA A 301 -23.31 7.52 -0.84
CA ALA A 301 -22.34 8.54 -1.25
C ALA A 301 -20.90 8.03 -1.43
N SER A 302 -20.57 6.86 -0.87
CA SER A 302 -19.24 6.24 -1.00
C SER A 302 -19.11 5.36 -2.26
N GLY A 303 -20.14 5.31 -3.09
CA GLY A 303 -20.18 4.47 -4.29
C GLY A 303 -20.51 3.01 -4.00
N ARG A 304 -21.02 2.71 -2.80
CA ARG A 304 -21.38 1.34 -2.42
C ARG A 304 -22.83 1.05 -2.75
N ILE A 305 -23.07 -0.16 -3.24
CA ILE A 305 -24.36 -0.59 -3.78
C ILE A 305 -24.87 -1.76 -2.94
N ARG A 306 -25.98 -1.56 -2.24
CA ARG A 306 -26.60 -2.50 -1.29
C ARG A 306 -27.86 -3.11 -1.87
N SER A 307 -28.07 -4.40 -1.67
CA SER A 307 -29.34 -5.04 -2.03
C SER A 307 -30.44 -4.60 -1.07
N VAL A 308 -31.62 -4.23 -1.57
CA VAL A 308 -32.78 -3.97 -0.71
C VAL A 308 -33.30 -5.26 -0.06
N ALA A 309 -33.28 -6.38 -0.79
CA ALA A 309 -33.66 -7.68 -0.24
C ALA A 309 -32.73 -8.18 0.88
N GLN A 310 -31.46 -7.73 0.88
CA GLN A 310 -30.49 -8.01 1.95
C GLN A 310 -29.59 -6.79 2.23
N PRO A 311 -30.03 -5.85 3.07
CA PRO A 311 -29.34 -4.58 3.27
C PRO A 311 -27.91 -4.69 3.81
N SER A 312 -27.59 -5.79 4.51
CA SER A 312 -26.25 -6.09 5.00
C SER A 312 -25.28 -6.51 3.89
N LYS A 313 -25.76 -6.80 2.68
CA LYS A 313 -24.95 -7.29 1.55
C LYS A 313 -24.73 -6.21 0.50
N CYS A 314 -23.47 -6.07 0.09
CA CYS A 314 -22.99 -5.09 -0.88
C CYS A 314 -22.42 -5.76 -2.12
N LEU A 315 -22.67 -5.14 -3.27
CA LEU A 315 -22.02 -5.50 -4.52
C LEU A 315 -20.51 -5.34 -4.37
N THR A 316 -19.79 -6.43 -4.60
CA THR A 316 -18.36 -6.54 -4.32
C THR A 316 -17.62 -6.99 -5.56
N ALA A 317 -16.66 -6.18 -5.97
CA ALA A 317 -15.67 -6.47 -6.99
C ALA A 317 -14.63 -7.47 -6.47
N THR A 318 -14.74 -8.73 -6.87
CA THR A 318 -13.73 -9.77 -6.63
C THR A 318 -13.05 -10.12 -7.96
N ASN A 319 -12.74 -11.40 -8.23
CA ASN A 319 -12.38 -11.83 -9.59
C ASN A 319 -13.55 -11.61 -10.57
N ASP A 320 -14.79 -11.79 -10.08
CA ASP A 320 -16.08 -11.44 -10.68
C ASP A 320 -16.88 -10.54 -9.73
N ILE A 321 -18.18 -10.35 -9.96
CA ILE A 321 -19.06 -9.56 -9.08
C ILE A 321 -19.86 -10.49 -8.17
N SER A 322 -19.81 -10.23 -6.87
CA SER A 322 -20.50 -11.00 -5.83
C SER A 322 -21.26 -10.08 -4.86
N LEU A 323 -22.02 -10.68 -3.93
CA LEU A 323 -22.58 -9.99 -2.77
C LEU A 323 -21.87 -10.49 -1.51
N SER A 324 -21.29 -9.57 -0.74
CA SER A 324 -20.65 -9.88 0.55
C SER A 324 -21.05 -8.88 1.62
N ASP A 325 -20.73 -9.14 2.89
CA ASP A 325 -21.05 -8.20 3.96
C ASP A 325 -20.49 -6.82 3.65
N CYS A 326 -21.34 -5.81 3.81
CA CYS A 326 -20.96 -4.43 3.61
C CYS A 326 -19.93 -4.02 4.66
N ASP A 327 -18.80 -3.49 4.19
CA ASP A 327 -17.72 -2.98 5.02
C ASP A 327 -17.22 -1.65 4.45
N ALA A 328 -17.37 -0.57 5.22
CA ALA A 328 -16.99 0.79 4.85
C ALA A 328 -15.50 0.92 4.49
N LEU A 329 -14.64 0.04 5.00
CA LEU A 329 -13.20 0.06 4.73
C LEU A 329 -12.80 -0.82 3.54
N ARG A 330 -13.76 -1.49 2.90
CA ARG A 330 -13.50 -2.43 1.81
C ARG A 330 -13.62 -1.74 0.45
N ASP A 331 -12.48 -1.45 -0.17
CA ASP A 331 -12.41 -0.76 -1.48
C ASP A 331 -13.08 -1.51 -2.61
N THR A 332 -13.05 -2.84 -2.56
CA THR A 332 -13.78 -3.71 -3.50
C THR A 332 -15.29 -3.51 -3.49
N GLN A 333 -15.83 -2.66 -2.62
CA GLN A 333 -17.25 -2.31 -2.57
C GLN A 333 -17.50 -0.83 -2.88
N ALA A 334 -16.45 -0.05 -3.21
CA ALA A 334 -16.55 1.35 -3.63
C ALA A 334 -16.48 1.43 -5.16
N TRP A 335 -17.63 1.59 -5.81
CA TRP A 335 -17.75 1.66 -7.25
C TRP A 335 -17.58 3.10 -7.74
N ASP A 336 -16.96 3.26 -8.91
CA ASP A 336 -16.78 4.54 -9.58
C ASP A 336 -17.94 4.81 -10.54
N PHE A 337 -18.65 5.90 -10.26
CA PHE A 337 -19.83 6.38 -10.98
C PHE A 337 -19.49 7.49 -11.99
N ALA A 338 -18.26 7.99 -12.03
CA ALA A 338 -17.87 9.13 -12.88
C ALA A 338 -18.01 8.84 -14.38
N ALA A 339 -17.97 7.57 -14.77
CA ALA A 339 -18.05 7.11 -16.15
C ALA A 339 -19.40 6.47 -16.53
N LEU A 340 -20.47 6.69 -15.74
CA LEU A 340 -21.80 6.18 -16.10
C LEU A 340 -22.17 6.54 -17.55
N PRO A 341 -22.79 5.62 -18.32
CA PRO A 341 -23.42 4.37 -17.89
C PRO A 341 -22.45 3.18 -17.69
N GLN A 342 -21.14 3.37 -17.79
CA GLN A 342 -20.16 2.34 -17.39
C GLN A 342 -19.87 2.47 -15.90
N LEU A 343 -20.38 1.53 -15.10
CA LEU A 343 -20.02 1.42 -13.69
C LEU A 343 -18.66 0.72 -13.57
N LYS A 344 -17.71 1.36 -12.88
CA LYS A 344 -16.31 0.91 -12.85
C LYS A 344 -15.85 0.47 -11.46
N TYR A 345 -14.90 -0.45 -11.46
CA TYR A 345 -14.01 -0.72 -10.33
C TYR A 345 -12.60 -0.85 -10.88
N ALA A 346 -11.71 0.06 -10.45
CA ALA A 346 -10.40 0.26 -11.08
C ALA A 346 -10.55 0.39 -12.62
N GLU A 347 -9.74 -0.34 -13.39
CA GLU A 347 -9.77 -0.32 -14.86
C GLU A 347 -10.78 -1.29 -15.49
N ARG A 348 -11.69 -1.86 -14.68
CA ARG A 348 -12.69 -2.83 -15.15
C ARG A 348 -14.10 -2.27 -15.01
N CYS A 349 -14.97 -2.73 -15.89
CA CYS A 349 -16.37 -2.35 -15.97
C CYS A 349 -17.27 -3.51 -15.56
N VAL A 350 -18.41 -3.19 -14.96
CA VAL A 350 -19.51 -4.14 -14.77
C VAL A 350 -20.02 -4.58 -16.15
N ASP A 351 -20.16 -5.88 -16.34
CA ASP A 351 -20.42 -6.49 -17.64
C ASP A 351 -21.40 -7.67 -17.52
N LEU A 352 -22.35 -7.75 -18.46
CA LEU A 352 -23.13 -8.97 -18.68
C LEU A 352 -22.29 -9.95 -19.48
N SER A 353 -21.87 -11.04 -18.83
CA SER A 353 -21.03 -12.08 -19.40
C SER A 353 -21.58 -12.57 -20.75
N GLN A 354 -20.70 -12.64 -21.75
CA GLN A 354 -21.01 -13.00 -23.15
C GLN A 354 -21.98 -12.03 -23.88
N GLY A 355 -22.51 -11.02 -23.21
CA GLY A 355 -23.43 -10.03 -23.77
C GLY A 355 -24.86 -10.54 -24.02
N PHE A 356 -25.21 -11.75 -23.60
CA PHE A 356 -26.55 -12.32 -23.78
C PHE A 356 -27.05 -13.07 -22.54
N LEU A 357 -28.35 -13.34 -22.50
CA LEU A 357 -29.00 -14.16 -21.47
C LEU A 357 -29.24 -15.57 -22.01
N THR A 358 -29.10 -16.58 -21.15
CA THR A 358 -29.53 -17.97 -21.40
C THR A 358 -30.74 -18.26 -20.54
N ASN A 359 -31.86 -18.66 -21.16
CA ASN A 359 -33.13 -18.93 -20.46
C ASN A 359 -33.57 -17.76 -19.55
N GLY A 360 -33.44 -16.53 -20.06
CA GLY A 360 -33.78 -15.30 -19.33
C GLY A 360 -32.79 -14.89 -18.25
N ARG A 361 -31.63 -15.55 -18.15
CA ARG A 361 -30.65 -15.34 -17.09
C ARG A 361 -29.23 -15.14 -17.60
N GLY A 362 -28.50 -14.20 -17.01
CA GLY A 362 -27.11 -13.89 -17.32
C GLY A 362 -26.26 -13.71 -16.07
N LYS A 363 -24.94 -13.90 -16.21
CA LYS A 363 -23.97 -13.67 -15.12
C LYS A 363 -23.46 -12.23 -15.18
N LEU A 364 -23.49 -11.55 -14.04
CA LEU A 364 -22.85 -10.26 -13.85
C LEU A 364 -21.37 -10.46 -13.50
N ILE A 365 -20.45 -9.87 -14.26
CA ILE A 365 -19.00 -10.04 -14.10
C ILE A 365 -18.28 -8.69 -14.15
N LEU A 366 -16.99 -8.69 -13.80
CA LEU A 366 -16.09 -7.61 -14.16
C LEU A 366 -15.40 -7.97 -15.47
N TYR A 367 -15.23 -7.00 -16.36
CA TYR A 367 -14.48 -7.20 -17.60
C TYR A 367 -13.71 -5.93 -17.99
N GLY A 368 -12.79 -6.05 -18.95
CA GLY A 368 -12.13 -4.87 -19.52
C GLY A 368 -13.17 -3.91 -20.10
N CYS A 369 -13.01 -2.62 -19.87
CA CYS A 369 -13.95 -1.61 -20.36
C CYS A 369 -13.87 -1.49 -21.89
N THR A 370 -14.95 -1.87 -22.59
CA THR A 370 -15.06 -1.80 -24.06
C THR A 370 -16.09 -0.79 -24.54
N GLY A 371 -16.98 -0.32 -23.65
CA GLY A 371 -18.11 0.56 -24.02
C GLY A 371 -19.24 -0.18 -24.74
N GLY A 372 -19.18 -1.52 -24.81
CA GLY A 372 -20.22 -2.37 -25.37
C GLY A 372 -21.57 -2.21 -24.68
N ALA A 373 -22.65 -2.55 -25.38
CA ALA A 373 -24.02 -2.45 -24.83
C ALA A 373 -24.22 -3.29 -23.56
N ASN A 374 -23.47 -4.39 -23.42
CA ASN A 374 -23.45 -5.26 -22.25
C ASN A 374 -22.72 -4.67 -21.02
N GLN A 375 -22.14 -3.46 -21.14
CA GLN A 375 -21.47 -2.72 -20.07
C GLN A 375 -22.18 -1.39 -19.73
N LYS A 376 -23.37 -1.16 -20.29
CA LYS A 376 -24.13 0.08 -20.07
C LYS A 376 -25.27 -0.16 -19.11
N TRP A 377 -25.19 0.50 -17.96
CA TRP A 377 -26.09 0.35 -16.84
C TRP A 377 -26.73 1.68 -16.45
N PHE A 378 -28.02 1.62 -16.09
CA PHE A 378 -28.90 2.76 -15.89
C PHE A 378 -29.80 2.55 -14.68
N GLY A 379 -30.46 3.64 -14.26
CA GLY A 379 -31.49 3.61 -13.23
C GLY A 379 -30.97 3.81 -11.81
N PHE A 380 -29.67 4.05 -11.66
CA PHE A 380 -29.03 4.34 -10.38
C PHE A 380 -27.93 5.41 -10.49
N SER A 381 -27.67 6.10 -9.38
CA SER A 381 -26.73 7.21 -9.23
C SER A 381 -26.26 7.32 -7.78
N LEU A 382 -25.12 8.00 -7.56
CA LEU A 382 -24.70 8.41 -6.23
C LEU A 382 -25.77 9.31 -5.60
N ASN A 383 -25.89 9.22 -4.28
CA ASN A 383 -26.71 10.14 -3.49
C ASN A 383 -25.86 10.75 -2.37
N ASP A 384 -26.39 11.79 -1.76
CA ASP A 384 -25.74 12.60 -0.73
C ASP A 384 -26.16 12.23 0.71
N HIS A 385 -26.87 11.12 0.92
CA HIS A 385 -27.33 10.72 2.25
C HIS A 385 -26.17 10.18 3.10
N ALA A 386 -25.90 10.83 4.22
CA ALA A 386 -24.81 10.50 5.12
C ALA A 386 -24.98 9.18 5.88
N LEU A 387 -26.22 8.71 6.08
CA LEU A 387 -26.50 7.61 7.01
C LEU A 387 -26.06 6.23 6.50
N LEU A 388 -26.31 5.89 5.24
CA LEU A 388 -25.94 4.58 4.69
C LEU A 388 -24.44 4.25 4.74
N PRO A 389 -23.50 5.16 4.40
CA PRO A 389 -22.08 4.85 4.48
C PRO A 389 -21.55 4.84 5.92
N LEU A 390 -22.25 5.49 6.86
CA LEU A 390 -21.80 5.66 8.25
C LEU A 390 -22.40 4.64 9.23
N LEU A 391 -23.50 3.98 8.87
CA LEU A 391 -24.11 2.93 9.70
C LEU A 391 -23.36 1.60 9.54
N LYS A 392 -23.12 0.94 10.68
CA LYS A 392 -22.61 -0.44 10.69
C LYS A 392 -23.69 -1.40 10.21
N SER A 393 -23.29 -2.41 9.44
CA SER A 393 -24.19 -3.38 8.80
C SER A 393 -25.15 -4.07 9.77
N ARG A 394 -24.71 -4.34 11.01
CA ARG A 394 -25.56 -4.92 12.07
C ARG A 394 -26.70 -4.03 12.54
N ASN A 395 -26.55 -2.70 12.43
CA ASN A 395 -27.56 -1.73 12.87
C ASN A 395 -28.54 -1.36 11.75
N LEU A 396 -28.20 -1.72 10.51
CA LEU A 396 -28.89 -1.25 9.32
C LEU A 396 -30.33 -1.77 9.23
N VAL A 397 -30.58 -3.03 9.60
CA VAL A 397 -31.93 -3.63 9.50
C VAL A 397 -32.93 -2.88 10.40
N ASN A 398 -32.60 -2.72 11.68
CA ASN A 398 -33.45 -1.99 12.63
C ASN A 398 -33.60 -0.52 12.22
N PHE A 399 -32.53 0.09 11.70
CA PHE A 399 -32.58 1.48 11.23
C PHE A 399 -33.46 1.66 9.99
N ILE A 400 -33.42 0.73 9.02
CA ILE A 400 -34.24 0.80 7.82
C ILE A 400 -35.74 0.73 8.15
N ASP A 401 -36.14 -0.20 9.04
CA ASP A 401 -37.54 -0.30 9.48
C ASP A 401 -37.98 1.00 10.18
N TYR A 402 -37.15 1.52 11.09
CA TYR A 402 -37.41 2.81 11.74
C TYR A 402 -37.54 3.96 10.74
N ALA A 403 -36.60 4.09 9.78
CA ALA A 403 -36.61 5.16 8.79
C ALA A 403 -37.87 5.11 7.91
N GLN A 404 -38.27 3.92 7.46
CA GLN A 404 -39.50 3.73 6.67
C GLN A 404 -40.77 4.11 7.45
N ARG A 405 -40.83 3.81 8.74
CA ARG A 405 -41.97 4.22 9.59
C ARG A 405 -41.98 5.72 9.84
N ARG A 406 -40.82 6.33 10.06
CA ARG A 406 -40.71 7.78 10.31
C ARG A 406 -41.07 8.60 9.09
N ASP A 407 -40.65 8.17 7.90
CA ASP A 407 -40.82 8.93 6.66
C ASP A 407 -42.20 8.74 6.01
N THR A 408 -43.02 7.79 6.48
CA THR A 408 -44.43 7.62 6.05
C THR A 408 -45.42 8.44 6.87
N VAL A 409 -45.01 9.02 8.00
CA VAL A 409 -45.83 9.92 8.81
C VAL A 409 -45.59 11.36 8.33
N PRO A 410 -46.62 12.08 7.81
CA PRO A 410 -46.48 13.49 7.45
C PRO A 410 -45.99 14.29 8.66
N SER A 411 -44.97 15.13 8.47
CA SER A 411 -44.52 16.06 9.51
C SER A 411 -45.69 16.96 9.92
N LEU A 412 -46.10 16.88 11.19
CA LEU A 412 -47.05 17.78 11.82
C LEU A 412 -46.51 19.21 11.91
#